data_AF-A0A9E0PTY3-F1
#
_entry.id   AF-A0A9E0PTY3-F1
#
_cell.length_a   1.000
_cell.length_b   1.000
_cell.length_c   1.000
_cell.angle_alpha   90.00
_cell.angle_beta   90.00
_cell.angle_gamma   90.00
#
_symmetry.space_group_name_H-M   'P 1'
#
loop_
_entity.id
_entity.type
_entity.pdbx_description
1 polymer ?
#
loop_
_entity_poly.entity_id
_entity_poly.type
_entity_poly.pdbx_seq_one_letter_code
_entity_poly.pdbx_strand_id
1 'polypeptide(L)' 'DPAAEPPQSGSTVELLRIYAVVHTVLRNVAEANRVVLLWNGVQRSSLAGHVDTGHPLRLRADLETS' A
#
# COMPACT_ATOMS: atom_id res chain seq x y z
N ASP A 1 5.77 11.18 -16.90
CA ASP A 1 4.47 11.10 -17.58
C ASP A 1 3.43 10.68 -16.55
N PRO A 2 2.41 11.51 -16.25
CA PRO A 2 1.36 11.15 -15.31
C PRO A 2 0.58 9.89 -15.70
N ALA A 3 0.61 9.49 -16.99
CA ALA A 3 0.00 8.27 -17.49
C ALA A 3 0.91 7.02 -17.45
N ALA A 4 2.18 7.16 -17.05
CA ALA A 4 3.08 6.01 -16.97
C ALA A 4 2.52 4.98 -15.99
N GLU A 5 2.40 3.72 -16.42
CA GLU A 5 1.98 2.64 -15.54
C GLU A 5 3.04 2.36 -14.47
N PRO A 6 2.64 1.92 -13.26
CA PRO A 6 3.62 1.52 -12.26
C PRO A 6 4.44 0.32 -12.76
N PRO A 7 5.69 0.19 -12.31
CA PRO A 7 6.55 -0.89 -12.77
C PRO A 7 6.00 -2.26 -12.36
N GLN A 8 6.12 -3.23 -13.26
CA GLN A 8 5.79 -4.61 -12.94
C GLN A 8 6.67 -5.14 -11.79
N SER A 9 6.10 -6.01 -10.95
CA SER A 9 6.82 -6.73 -9.91
C SER A 9 6.09 -8.01 -9.56
N GLY A 10 6.80 -9.01 -9.04
CA GLY A 10 6.16 -10.22 -8.54
C GLY A 10 5.31 -9.96 -7.29
N SER A 11 4.31 -10.80 -7.05
CA SER A 11 3.33 -10.67 -5.96
C SER A 11 3.96 -10.47 -4.58
N THR A 12 5.00 -11.24 -4.24
CA THR A 12 5.71 -11.11 -2.95
C THR A 12 6.39 -9.75 -2.80
N VAL A 13 6.99 -9.24 -3.88
CA VAL A 13 7.68 -7.96 -3.87
C VAL A 13 6.67 -6.82 -3.74
N GLU A 14 5.56 -6.90 -4.46
CA GLU A 14 4.47 -5.92 -4.36
C GLU A 14 3.90 -5.89 -2.93
N LEU A 15 3.59 -7.05 -2.36
CA LEU A 15 3.05 -7.19 -1.02
C LEU A 15 3.98 -6.59 0.04
N LEU A 16 5.27 -6.96 0.00
CA LEU A 16 6.24 -6.47 0.99
C LEU A 16 6.47 -4.96 0.89
N ARG A 17 6.47 -4.38 -0.32
CA ARG A 17 6.58 -2.92 -0.50
C ARG A 17 5.38 -2.19 0.07
N ILE A 18 4.17 -2.64 -0.26
CA ILE A 18 2.93 -2.04 0.26
C ILE A 18 2.88 -2.18 1.78
N TYR A 19 3.19 -3.37 2.30
CA TYR A 19 3.24 -3.62 3.74
C TYR A 19 4.23 -2.68 4.44
N ALA A 20 5.47 -2.58 3.96
CA ALA A 20 6.49 -1.74 4.57
C ALA A 20 6.05 -0.27 4.65
N VAL A 21 5.54 0.29 3.55
CA VAL A 21 5.08 1.69 3.50
C VAL A 21 3.90 1.92 4.44
N VAL A 22 2.85 1.11 4.34
CA VAL A 22 1.64 1.25 5.17
C VAL A 22 1.98 1.10 6.64
N HIS A 23 2.80 0.10 6.99
CA HIS A 23 3.17 -0.18 8.36
C HIS A 23 4.05 0.93 8.94
N THR A 24 5.03 1.43 8.20
CA THR A 24 5.87 2.55 8.65
C THR A 24 5.03 3.80 8.90
N VAL A 25 4.12 4.17 8.00
CA VAL A 25 3.27 5.36 8.20
C VAL A 25 2.37 5.21 9.41
N LEU A 26 1.60 4.12 9.50
CA LEU A 26 0.61 3.93 10.57
C LEU A 26 1.22 3.70 11.95
N ARG A 27 2.49 3.29 12.03
CA ARG A 27 3.20 3.16 13.31
C ARG A 27 3.87 4.45 13.80
N ASN A 28 4.15 5.38 12.89
CA ASN A 28 4.95 6.57 13.22
C ASN A 28 4.17 7.88 13.15
N VAL A 29 2.95 7.87 12.61
CA VAL A 29 2.05 9.03 12.57
C VAL A 29 0.83 8.70 13.41
N ALA A 30 0.81 9.16 14.67
CA ALA A 30 -0.19 8.76 15.67
C ALA A 30 -1.64 9.11 15.27
N GLU A 31 -1.81 10.18 14.50
CA GLU A 31 -3.09 10.67 14.01
C GLU A 31 -3.61 9.86 12.80
N ALA A 32 -2.75 9.08 12.13
CA ALA A 32 -3.10 8.32 10.95
C ALA A 32 -3.58 6.90 11.33
N ASN A 33 -4.79 6.54 10.89
CA ASN A 33 -5.35 5.20 11.07
C ASN A 33 -5.49 4.40 9.76
N ARG A 34 -5.32 5.05 8.61
CA ARG A 34 -5.40 4.47 7.27
C ARG A 34 -4.44 5.18 6.30
N VAL A 35 -4.01 4.48 5.26
CA VAL A 35 -3.14 5.01 4.19
C VAL A 35 -3.80 4.81 2.84
N VAL A 36 -3.79 5.85 2.00
CA VAL A 36 -4.18 5.77 0.58
C VAL A 36 -2.91 5.87 -0.27
N LEU A 37 -2.72 4.93 -1.19
CA LEU A 37 -1.60 4.93 -2.12
C LEU A 37 -2.04 5.54 -3.44
N LEU A 38 -1.32 6.57 -3.89
CA LEU A 38 -1.56 7.25 -5.15
C LEU A 38 -0.37 7.01 -6.08
N TRP A 39 -0.65 6.72 -7.34
CA TRP A 39 0.34 6.71 -8.41
C TRP A 39 0.08 7.88 -9.34
N ASN A 40 1.05 8.78 -9.46
CA ASN A 40 0.91 10.04 -10.21
C ASN A 40 -0.36 10.83 -9.84
N GLY A 41 -0.70 10.85 -8.54
CA GLY A 41 -1.88 11.55 -8.01
C GLY A 41 -3.22 10.80 -8.17
N VAL A 42 -3.23 9.62 -8.77
CA VAL A 42 -4.44 8.81 -8.97
C VAL A 42 -4.41 7.57 -8.08
N GLN A 43 -5.52 7.27 -7.41
CA GLN A 43 -5.68 5.99 -6.71
C GLN A 43 -5.92 4.89 -7.73
N ARG A 44 -5.00 3.93 -7.81
CA ARG A 44 -5.11 2.76 -8.68
C ARG A 44 -5.65 1.58 -7.86
N SER A 45 -6.23 0.59 -8.53
CA SER A 45 -6.68 -0.66 -7.89
C SER A 45 -5.53 -1.57 -7.47
N SER A 46 -4.36 -1.42 -8.10
CA SER A 46 -3.14 -2.13 -7.77
C SER A 46 -1.93 -1.38 -8.36
N LEU A 47 -0.72 -1.67 -7.90
CA LEU A 47 0.50 -1.11 -8.50
C LEU A 47 1.07 -2.05 -9.57
N ALA A 48 1.24 -3.32 -9.27
CA ALA A 48 1.73 -4.35 -10.20
C ALA A 48 0.67 -5.41 -10.54
N GLY A 49 -0.53 -5.33 -9.97
CA GLY A 49 -1.67 -6.20 -10.29
C GLY A 49 -1.93 -7.33 -9.31
N HIS A 50 -1.19 -7.44 -8.20
CA HIS A 50 -1.31 -8.54 -7.26
C HIS A 50 -1.97 -8.16 -5.93
N VAL A 51 -1.86 -6.91 -5.50
CA VAL A 51 -2.41 -6.45 -4.22
C VAL A 51 -3.44 -5.35 -4.47
N ASP A 52 -4.60 -5.46 -3.85
CA ASP A 52 -5.64 -4.44 -3.92
C ASP A 52 -5.22 -3.20 -3.11
N THR A 53 -5.10 -2.07 -3.81
CA THR A 53 -4.81 -0.73 -3.26
C THR A 53 -5.91 0.28 -3.59
N GLY A 54 -7.02 -0.19 -4.17
CA GLY A 54 -8.17 0.63 -4.58
C GLY A 54 -9.00 1.19 -3.42
N HIS A 55 -8.61 0.87 -2.18
CA HIS A 55 -9.25 1.36 -0.97
C HIS A 55 -8.20 1.76 0.08
N PRO A 56 -8.56 2.59 1.08
CA PRO A 56 -7.66 2.91 2.19
C PRO A 56 -7.20 1.63 2.92
N LEU A 57 -5.89 1.51 3.13
CA LEU A 57 -5.23 0.39 3.78
C LEU A 57 -5.07 0.65 5.27
N ARG A 58 -5.13 -0.41 6.08
CA ARG A 58 -4.99 -0.36 7.53
C ARG A 58 -4.13 -1.52 8.02
N LEU A 59 -3.55 -1.38 9.21
CA LEU A 59 -2.97 -2.52 9.91
C LEU A 59 -4.04 -3.56 10.20
N ARG A 60 -3.66 -4.84 10.06
CA ARG A 60 -4.52 -5.94 10.49
C ARG A 60 -4.33 -6.10 12.00
N ALA A 61 -5.42 -6.07 12.75
CA ALA A 61 -5.38 -6.03 14.22
C ALA A 61 -4.92 -7.36 14.88
N ASP A 62 -4.89 -8.46 14.14
CA ASP A 62 -4.64 -9.84 14.60
C ASP A 62 -3.22 -10.35 14.31
N LEU A 63 -2.42 -9.64 13.50
CA LEU A 63 -1.03 -10.03 13.20
C LEU A 63 -0.04 -9.64 14.30
N GLU A 64 -0.49 -8.95 15.35
CA GLU A 64 0.36 -8.41 16.43
C GLU A 64 0.42 -9.32 17.67
N THR A 65 -0.31 -10.44 17.66
CA THR A 65 -0.46 -11.38 18.79
C THR A 65 0.04 -12.81 18.51
N SER A 66 0.83 -13.02 17.45
CA SER A 66 1.41 -14.34 17.11
C SER A 66 2.87 -14.46 17.51
#